data_AF-A0A7J3DP92-F1
#
_entry.id   AF-A0A7J3DP92-F1
#
_cell.length_a   1.000
_cell.length_b   1.000
_cell.length_c   1.000
_cell.angle_alpha   90.00
_cell.angle_beta   90.00
_cell.angle_gamma   90.00
#
_symmetry.space_group_name_H-M   'P 1'
#
loop_
_entity.id
_entity.type
_entity.pdbx_description
1 polymer ?
#
loop_
_entity_poly.entity_id
_entity_poly.type
_entity_poly.pdbx_seq_one_letter_code
_entity_poly.pdbx_strand_id
1 'polypeptide(L)'
;PLHIRRKLISAHLSKELREKYKTRSIPLRRGDEVEIMRGEFKGKRGKITKVDLKKYRIYVEGLTRKRSTGTQALVPIHPSKVRVINLNLEDKRRVKILERKKGKYEKEA
;
A
#
# COMPACT_ATOMS: atom_id res chain seq x y z
N PRO A 1 -5.00 -19.22 -4.83
CA PRO A 1 -6.26 -18.58 -4.33
C PRO A 1 -6.11 -17.08 -4.11
N LEU A 2 -7.11 -16.26 -4.50
CA LEU A 2 -7.04 -14.79 -4.40
C LEU A 2 -6.90 -14.27 -2.97
N HIS A 3 -7.51 -14.93 -1.99
CA HIS A 3 -7.45 -14.51 -0.59
C HIS A 3 -6.04 -14.57 0.00
N ILE A 4 -5.22 -15.56 -0.40
CA ILE A 4 -3.82 -15.71 0.03
C ILE A 4 -2.98 -14.57 -0.56
N ARG A 5 -3.20 -14.24 -1.84
CA ARG A 5 -2.46 -13.19 -2.55
C ARG A 5 -2.65 -11.81 -1.92
N ARG A 6 -3.81 -11.55 -1.33
CA ARG A 6 -4.07 -10.32 -0.60
C ARG A 6 -3.11 -10.12 0.58
N LYS A 7 -2.71 -11.19 1.27
CA LYS A 7 -1.75 -11.12 2.38
C LYS A 7 -0.34 -10.77 1.87
N LEU A 8 0.00 -11.24 0.67
CA LEU A 8 1.30 -11.00 0.02
C LEU A 8 1.44 -9.56 -0.49
N ILE A 9 0.35 -8.93 -0.94
CA ILE A 9 0.33 -7.51 -1.30
C ILE A 9 0.22 -6.64 -0.04
N SER A 10 1.31 -6.60 0.71
CA SER A 10 1.46 -5.76 1.90
C SER A 10 2.63 -4.80 1.72
N ALA A 11 2.53 -3.65 2.40
CA ALA A 11 3.56 -2.62 2.38
C ALA A 11 3.85 -2.13 3.79
N HIS A 12 5.02 -1.52 3.94
CA HIS A 12 5.48 -0.95 5.20
C HIS A 12 4.74 0.34 5.52
N LEU A 13 4.34 0.50 6.78
CA LEU A 13 3.80 1.77 7.28
C LEU A 13 4.93 2.80 7.47
N SER A 14 4.59 4.09 7.42
CA SER A 14 5.43 5.22 7.84
C SER A 14 5.77 5.12 9.33
N LYS A 15 6.80 5.85 9.78
CA LYS A 15 7.24 5.80 11.19
C LYS A 15 6.11 6.23 12.14
N GLU A 16 5.44 7.33 11.82
CA GLU A 16 4.28 7.85 12.55
C GLU A 16 3.14 6.82 12.67
N LEU A 17 2.77 6.18 11.55
CA LEU A 17 1.72 5.16 11.55
C LEU A 17 2.15 3.89 12.29
N ARG A 18 3.44 3.54 12.26
CA ARG A 18 3.98 2.39 13.01
C ARG A 18 3.87 2.62 14.50
N GLU A 19 4.17 3.81 14.98
CA GLU A 19 4.07 4.15 16.40
C GLU A 19 2.61 4.15 16.85
N LYS A 20 1.72 4.80 16.08
CA LYS A 20 0.28 4.86 16.39
C LYS A 20 -0.39 3.49 16.46
N TYR A 21 -0.13 2.63 15.48
CA TYR A 21 -0.80 1.33 15.35
C TYR A 21 0.07 0.15 15.81
N LYS A 22 1.28 0.38 16.31
CA LYS A 22 2.28 -0.64 16.71
C LYS A 22 2.40 -1.79 15.70
N THR A 23 2.41 -1.48 14.40
CA THR A 23 2.42 -2.50 13.34
C THR A 23 3.39 -2.17 12.22
N ARG A 24 4.16 -3.18 11.77
CA ARG A 24 5.19 -2.98 10.74
C ARG A 24 4.64 -2.85 9.31
N SER A 25 3.57 -3.58 8.98
CA SER A 25 2.99 -3.64 7.63
C SER A 25 1.50 -3.98 7.61
N ILE A 26 0.83 -3.55 6.53
CA ILE A 26 -0.59 -3.83 6.28
C ILE A 26 -0.83 -4.18 4.80
N PRO A 27 -1.84 -5.02 4.48
CA PRO A 27 -2.29 -5.18 3.11
C PRO A 27 -2.80 -3.88 2.51
N LEU A 28 -2.32 -3.57 1.30
CA LEU A 28 -2.70 -2.35 0.58
C LEU A 28 -4.14 -2.44 0.07
N ARG A 29 -4.80 -1.29 0.01
CA ARG A 29 -6.15 -1.11 -0.53
C ARG A 29 -6.21 0.11 -1.43
N ARG A 30 -7.28 0.19 -2.23
CA ARG A 30 -7.59 1.39 -3.01
C ARG A 30 -7.85 2.56 -2.06
N GLY A 31 -7.35 3.74 -2.40
CA GLY A 31 -7.47 4.94 -1.58
C GLY A 31 -6.41 5.10 -0.47
N ASP A 32 -5.55 4.11 -0.22
CA ASP A 32 -4.37 4.34 0.61
C ASP A 32 -3.42 5.31 -0.11
N GLU A 33 -2.80 6.22 0.63
CA GLU A 33 -1.77 7.12 0.11
C GLU A 33 -0.39 6.55 0.37
N VAL A 34 0.43 6.55 -0.66
CA VAL A 34 1.69 5.85 -0.65
C VAL A 34 2.83 6.66 -1.24
N GLU A 35 4.03 6.39 -0.75
CA GLU A 35 5.30 6.94 -1.21
C GLU A 35 6.18 5.83 -1.76
N ILE A 36 6.83 6.11 -2.89
CA ILE A 36 7.69 5.15 -3.56
C ILE A 36 9.10 5.28 -2.99
N MET A 37 9.61 4.20 -2.43
CA MET A 37 10.93 4.15 -1.79
C MET A 37 12.05 3.82 -2.77
N ARG A 38 11.75 3.07 -3.84
CA ARG A 38 12.76 2.49 -4.75
C ARG A 38 12.29 2.52 -6.20
N GLY A 39 13.23 2.73 -7.13
CA GLY A 39 13.01 2.75 -8.58
C GLY A 39 12.96 4.17 -9.16
N GLU A 40 12.62 4.28 -10.44
CA GLU A 40 12.59 5.54 -11.22
C GLU A 40 11.68 6.62 -10.62
N PHE A 41 10.60 6.19 -9.95
CA PHE A 41 9.61 7.10 -9.37
C PHE A 41 9.83 7.36 -7.87
N LYS A 42 11.03 7.10 -7.35
CA LYS A 42 11.36 7.30 -5.93
C LYS A 42 11.02 8.73 -5.47
N GLY A 43 10.44 8.85 -4.28
CA GLY A 43 10.06 10.14 -3.67
C GLY A 43 8.69 10.66 -4.11
N LYS A 44 8.09 10.11 -5.17
CA LYS A 44 6.72 10.46 -5.55
C LYS A 44 5.72 9.86 -4.58
N ARG A 45 4.68 10.66 -4.29
CA ARG A 45 3.53 10.30 -3.46
C ARG A 45 2.27 10.28 -4.31
N GLY A 46 1.33 9.43 -3.95
CA GLY A 46 0.03 9.39 -4.61
C GLY A 46 -0.91 8.35 -4.00
N LYS A 47 -2.19 8.44 -4.37
CA LYS A 47 -3.22 7.51 -3.92
C LYS A 47 -3.23 6.25 -4.80
N ILE A 48 -3.51 5.10 -4.19
CA ILE A 48 -3.67 3.85 -4.93
C ILE A 48 -5.02 3.85 -5.65
N THR A 49 -4.99 3.88 -6.99
CA THR A 49 -6.19 3.77 -7.84
C THR A 49 -6.64 2.31 -7.94
N LYS A 50 -5.71 1.38 -8.19
CA LYS A 50 -6.01 -0.02 -8.44
C LYS A 50 -4.98 -0.96 -7.83
N VAL A 51 -5.47 -2.04 -7.24
CA VAL A 51 -4.67 -3.17 -6.76
C VAL A 51 -5.02 -4.38 -7.61
N ASP A 52 -4.02 -4.96 -8.28
CA ASP A 52 -4.16 -6.16 -9.08
C ASP A 52 -3.55 -7.37 -8.34
N LEU A 53 -4.44 -8.22 -7.80
CA LEU A 53 -4.08 -9.45 -7.11
C LEU A 53 -3.55 -10.55 -8.05
N LYS A 54 -3.90 -10.50 -9.34
CA LYS A 54 -3.45 -11.51 -10.32
C LYS A 54 -1.99 -11.27 -10.67
N LYS A 55 -1.60 -10.02 -10.89
CA LYS A 55 -0.25 -9.61 -11.30
C LYS A 55 0.68 -9.18 -10.17
N TYR A 56 0.18 -9.11 -8.92
CA TYR A 56 0.91 -8.57 -7.76
C TYR A 56 1.41 -7.14 -7.97
N ARG A 57 0.60 -6.31 -8.64
CA ARG A 57 0.93 -4.92 -8.96
C ARG A 57 -0.08 -3.96 -8.37
N ILE A 58 0.41 -2.79 -8.02
CA ILE A 58 -0.37 -1.62 -7.63
C ILE A 58 -0.20 -0.52 -8.67
N TYR A 59 -1.25 0.26 -8.84
CA TYR A 59 -1.26 1.44 -9.69
C TYR A 59 -1.57 2.64 -8.81
N VAL A 60 -0.70 3.64 -8.91
CA VAL A 60 -0.75 4.85 -8.09
C VAL A 60 -1.04 6.03 -9.01
N GLU A 61 -1.90 6.92 -8.55
CA GLU A 61 -2.23 8.17 -9.21
C GLU A 61 -0.99 9.06 -9.35
N GLY A 62 -0.87 9.76 -10.48
CA GLY A 62 0.32 10.58 -10.81
C GLY A 62 1.53 9.79 -11.32
N LEU A 63 1.47 8.45 -11.36
CA LEU A 63 2.49 7.60 -11.98
C LEU A 63 2.05 7.14 -13.36
N THR A 64 2.16 8.04 -14.33
CA THR A 64 1.90 7.73 -15.73
C THR A 64 3.18 7.72 -16.55
N ARG A 65 3.19 6.87 -17.57
CA ARG A 65 4.18 6.86 -18.65
C ARG A 65 3.48 7.18 -19.96
N LYS A 66 4.04 8.13 -20.72
CA LYS A 66 3.55 8.47 -22.05
C LYS A 66 3.88 7.34 -23.03
N ARG A 67 2.90 6.86 -23.80
CA ARG A 67 3.11 5.93 -24.91
C ARG A 67 3.47 6.69 -26.19
N SER A 68 4.03 6.00 -27.17
CA SER A 68 4.28 6.56 -28.50
C SER A 68 3.02 7.14 -29.15
N THR A 69 1.86 6.52 -28.88
CA THR A 69 0.54 6.99 -29.32
C THR A 69 0.02 8.23 -28.56
N GLY A 70 0.82 8.88 -27.72
CA GLY A 70 0.45 10.08 -26.97
C GLY A 70 -0.37 9.82 -25.69
N THR A 71 -1.05 8.68 -25.60
CA THR A 71 -1.83 8.27 -24.42
C THR A 71 -0.97 8.07 -23.16
N GLN A 72 -1.53 8.37 -21.99
CA GLN A 72 -0.89 8.13 -20.70
C GLN A 72 -1.32 6.78 -20.13
N ALA A 73 -0.36 5.93 -19.77
CA ALA A 73 -0.62 4.64 -19.13
C ALA A 73 -0.07 4.61 -17.71
N LEU A 74 -0.85 4.07 -16.77
CA LEU A 74 -0.42 3.91 -15.39
C LEU A 74 0.71 2.88 -15.29
N VAL A 75 1.74 3.22 -14.52
CA VAL A 75 2.91 2.37 -14.32
C VAL A 75 2.62 1.33 -13.23
N PRO A 76 2.82 0.02 -13.50
CA PRO A 76 2.61 -1.02 -12.50
C PRO A 76 3.77 -1.09 -11.51
N ILE A 77 3.53 -0.81 -10.23
CA ILE A 77 4.53 -0.87 -9.17
C ILE A 77 4.34 -2.11 -8.30
N HIS A 78 5.45 -2.65 -7.81
CA HIS A 78 5.42 -3.74 -6.84
C HIS A 78 5.23 -3.18 -5.41
N PRO A 79 4.32 -3.74 -4.59
CA PRO A 79 3.98 -3.21 -3.26
C PRO A 79 5.16 -3.10 -2.29
N SER A 80 6.19 -3.96 -2.42
CA SER A 80 7.38 -3.90 -1.56
C SER A 80 8.26 -2.67 -1.78
N LYS A 81 8.12 -1.98 -2.93
CA LYS A 81 8.86 -0.76 -3.24
C LYS A 81 8.23 0.49 -2.61
N VAL A 82 7.17 0.31 -1.82
CA VAL A 82 6.26 1.38 -1.43
C VAL A 82 6.10 1.41 0.09
N ARG A 83 5.91 2.62 0.62
CA ARG A 83 5.61 2.90 2.01
C ARG A 83 4.25 3.61 2.09
N VAL A 84 3.43 3.22 3.04
CA VAL A 84 2.12 3.85 3.27
C VAL A 84 2.31 5.09 4.13
N ILE A 85 1.82 6.24 3.66
CA ILE A 85 1.78 7.50 4.42
C ILE A 85 0.45 7.63 5.14
N ASN A 86 -0.66 7.49 4.40
CA ASN A 86 -2.02 7.61 4.94
C ASN A 86 -2.82 6.35 4.62
N LEU A 87 -3.60 5.90 5.60
CA LEU A 87 -4.48 4.74 5.47
C LEU A 87 -5.90 5.20 5.19
N ASN A 88 -6.58 4.56 4.23
CA ASN A 88 -8.03 4.66 4.16
C ASN A 88 -8.65 3.82 5.29
N LEU A 89 -9.41 4.46 6.18
CA LEU A 89 -10.05 3.86 7.36
C LEU A 89 -11.59 3.76 7.26
N GLU A 90 -12.17 3.99 6.08
CA GLU A 90 -13.63 3.91 5.88
C GLU A 90 -14.22 2.53 6.26
N ASP A 91 -13.47 1.46 6.02
CA ASP A 91 -13.91 0.09 6.33
C ASP A 91 -13.66 -0.29 7.80
N LYS A 92 -14.75 -0.47 8.57
CA LYS A 92 -14.74 -0.97 9.96
C LYS A 92 -13.93 -2.26 10.13
N ARG A 93 -13.91 -3.16 9.13
CA ARG A 93 -13.12 -4.40 9.20
C ARG A 93 -11.62 -4.13 9.16
N ARG A 94 -11.17 -3.06 8.50
CA ARG A 94 -9.75 -2.68 8.46
C ARG A 94 -9.28 -2.15 9.80
N VAL A 95 -10.13 -1.36 10.48
CA VAL A 95 -9.89 -0.87 11.85
C VAL A 95 -9.73 -2.06 12.81
N LYS A 96 -10.67 -3.02 12.80
CA LYS A 96 -10.56 -4.25 13.61
C LYS A 96 -9.28 -5.04 13.36
N ILE A 97 -8.80 -5.10 12.11
CA ILE A 97 -7.53 -5.78 11.78
C ILE A 97 -6.33 -5.03 12.36
N LEU A 98 -6.34 -3.70 12.34
CA LEU A 98 -5.29 -2.87 12.94
C LEU A 98 -5.24 -3.06 14.46
N GLU A 99 -6.39 -3.00 15.13
CA GLU A 99 -6.51 -3.24 16.58
C GLU A 99 -6.02 -4.64 16.96
N ARG A 100 -6.45 -5.67 16.23
CA ARG A 100 -6.00 -7.06 16.49
C ARG A 100 -4.50 -7.21 16.34
N LYS A 101 -3.88 -6.50 15.40
CA LYS A 101 -2.43 -6.55 15.23
C LYS A 101 -1.69 -5.74 16.30
N LYS A 102 -2.26 -4.62 16.76
CA LYS A 102 -1.72 -3.83 17.88
C LYS A 102 -1.62 -4.68 19.15
N GLY A 103 -2.69 -5.41 19.49
CA GLY A 103 -2.73 -6.26 20.69
C GLY A 103 -1.81 -7.49 20.66
N LYS A 104 -1.25 -7.86 19.51
CA LYS A 104 -0.18 -8.88 19.46
C LYS A 104 1.16 -8.31 19.90
N TYR A 105 1.50 -7.12 19.43
CA TYR A 105 2.74 -6.44 19.79
C TYR A 105 2.80 -6.07 21.27
N GLU A 106 1.66 -5.77 21.91
CA GLU A 106 1.60 -5.49 23.35
C GLU A 106 1.70 -6.74 24.24
N LYS A 107 1.52 -7.95 23.69
CA LYS A 107 1.70 -9.21 24.41
C LYS A 107 3.10 -9.81 24.25
N GLU A 108 3.81 -9.38 23.21
CA GLU A 108 5.15 -9.86 22.85
C GLU A 108 6.27 -8.88 23.25
N ALA A 109 5.91 -7.66 23.68
CA ALA A 109 6.81 -6.62 24.19
C ALA A 109 6.79 -6.60 25.72
#